data_AF-A0A1F7UYU8-F1
#
_entry.id   AF-A0A1F7UYU8-F1
#
_cell.length_a   1.000
_cell.length_b   1.000
_cell.length_c   1.000
_cell.angle_alpha   90.00
_cell.angle_beta   90.00
_cell.angle_gamma   90.00
#
_symmetry.space_group_name_H-M   'P 1'
#
loop_
_entity.id
_entity.type
_entity.pdbx_description
1 polymer ?
#
loop_
_entity_poly.entity_id
_entity_poly.type
_entity_poly.pdbx_seq_one_letter_code
_entity_poly.pdbx_strand_id
1 'polypeptide(L)'
;MIQTHGDASLVHLSCKKCEQKILVLFRLSAVGVHCVGIVTDLSHTDAKRLISDRILDVDDVLDVHEALNEEGFLMGIREQAYEGA
;
A
#
# COMPACT_ATOMS: atom_id res chain seq x y z
N MET A 1 3.85 -1.95 -13.38
CA MET A 1 3.86 -3.37 -12.97
C MET A 1 2.43 -3.85 -12.86
N ILE A 2 2.15 -5.11 -13.24
CA ILE A 2 0.81 -5.70 -13.20
C ILE A 2 0.92 -7.01 -12.42
N GLN A 3 0.04 -7.24 -11.44
CA GLN A 3 -0.15 -8.51 -10.75
C GLN A 3 -1.62 -8.91 -10.84
N THR A 4 -1.89 -10.21 -10.96
CA THR A 4 -3.25 -10.73 -11.13
C THR A 4 -3.49 -11.86 -10.13
N HIS A 5 -4.65 -11.84 -9.48
CA HIS A 5 -5.09 -12.87 -8.53
C HIS A 5 -6.60 -13.11 -8.71
N GLY A 6 -6.96 -14.25 -9.29
CA GLY A 6 -8.34 -14.52 -9.72
C GLY A 6 -8.81 -13.48 -10.74
N ASP A 7 -9.97 -12.87 -10.47
CA ASP A 7 -10.58 -11.86 -11.35
C ASP A 7 -10.10 -10.43 -11.04
N ALA A 8 -9.10 -10.29 -10.16
CA ALA A 8 -8.54 -9.01 -9.75
C ALA A 8 -7.14 -8.78 -10.33
N SER A 9 -6.86 -7.56 -10.78
CA SER A 9 -5.56 -7.12 -11.27
C SER A 9 -5.12 -5.84 -10.58
N LEU A 10 -3.95 -5.83 -9.98
CA LEU A 10 -3.32 -4.68 -9.36
C LEU A 10 -2.24 -4.11 -10.30
N VAL A 11 -2.31 -2.81 -10.56
CA VAL A 11 -1.45 -2.11 -11.51
C VAL A 11 -0.80 -0.92 -10.84
N HIS A 12 0.53 -0.86 -10.88
CA HIS A 12 1.30 0.33 -10.53
C HIS A 12 1.75 1.05 -11.81
N LEU A 13 1.36 2.32 -11.94
CA LEU A 13 1.59 3.18 -13.09
C LEU A 13 2.38 4.42 -12.68
N SER A 14 3.29 4.87 -13.54
CA SER A 14 3.99 6.14 -13.41
C SER A 14 3.72 7.02 -14.63
N CYS A 15 3.22 8.23 -14.41
CA CYS A 15 3.00 9.20 -15.48
C CYS A 15 4.31 9.94 -15.78
N LYS A 16 4.82 9.86 -17.02
CA LYS A 16 6.06 10.56 -17.41
C LYS A 16 5.91 12.08 -17.53
N LYS A 17 4.68 12.61 -17.53
CA LYS A 17 4.41 14.04 -17.73
C LYS A 17 4.33 14.81 -16.42
N CYS A 18 3.65 14.25 -15.42
CA CYS A 18 3.45 14.87 -14.10
C CYS A 18 4.17 14.13 -12.97
N GLU A 19 4.89 13.04 -13.29
CA GLU A 19 5.67 12.21 -12.35
C GLU A 19 4.86 11.57 -11.22
N GLN A 20 3.54 11.71 -11.23
CA GLN A 20 2.65 11.04 -10.30
C GLN A 20 2.65 9.52 -10.53
N LYS A 21 2.51 8.79 -9.43
CA LYS A 21 2.41 7.33 -9.43
C LYS A 21 1.05 6.95 -8.89
N ILE A 22 0.45 5.92 -9.47
CA ILE A 22 -0.89 5.47 -9.12
C ILE A 22 -0.84 3.95 -8.95
N LEU A 23 -1.42 3.47 -7.85
CA LEU A 23 -1.70 2.06 -7.64
C LEU A 23 -3.20 1.82 -7.85
N VAL A 24 -3.55 0.91 -8.76
CA VAL A 24 -4.93 0.69 -9.19
C VAL A 24 -5.29 -0.78 -9.13
N LEU A 25 -6.34 -1.11 -8.38
CA LEU A 25 -6.96 -2.43 -8.34
C LEU A 25 -8.18 -2.46 -9.26
N PHE A 26 -8.13 -3.31 -10.27
CA PHE A 26 -9.26 -3.68 -11.11
C PHE A 26 -9.82 -5.01 -10.65
N ARG A 27 -11.15 -5.16 -10.62
CA ARG A 27 -11.82 -6.46 -10.49
C ARG A 27 -12.88 -6.60 -11.57
N LEU A 28 -12.81 -7.68 -12.34
CA LEU A 28 -13.87 -8.08 -13.26
C LEU A 28 -14.99 -8.80 -12.49
N SER A 29 -16.24 -8.47 -12.80
CA SER A 29 -17.41 -9.15 -12.28
C SER A 29 -18.45 -9.35 -13.39
N ALA A 30 -19.48 -10.15 -13.13
CA ALA A 30 -20.60 -10.34 -14.06
C ALA A 30 -21.34 -9.02 -14.42
N VAL A 31 -21.23 -7.99 -13.57
CA VAL A 31 -21.92 -6.69 -13.74
C VAL A 31 -20.99 -5.63 -14.35
N GLY A 32 -19.69 -5.94 -14.52
CA GLY A 32 -18.72 -5.05 -15.16
C GLY A 32 -17.38 -4.97 -14.43
N VAL A 33 -16.62 -3.91 -14.73
CA VAL A 33 -15.29 -3.66 -14.15
C VAL A 33 -15.42 -2.72 -12.95
N HIS A 34 -14.95 -3.17 -11.78
CA HIS A 34 -14.75 -2.33 -10.61
C HIS A 34 -13.30 -1.86 -10.55
N CYS A 35 -13.09 -0.60 -10.20
CA CYS A 35 -11.76 0.00 -10.14
C CYS A 35 -11.63 0.84 -8.87
N VAL A 36 -10.57 0.61 -8.10
CA VAL A 36 -10.16 1.45 -6.96
C VAL A 36 -8.72 1.87 -7.20
N GLY A 37 -8.43 3.17 -7.15
CA GLY A 37 -7.11 3.72 -7.39
C GLY A 37 -6.68 4.67 -6.30
N ILE A 38 -5.38 4.65 -5.97
CA ILE A 38 -4.75 5.54 -5.00
C ILE A 38 -3.56 6.24 -5.68
N VAL A 39 -3.53 7.57 -5.60
CA VAL A 39 -2.33 8.35 -5.95
C VAL A 39 -1.31 8.18 -4.83
N THR A 40 -0.10 7.81 -5.18
CA THR A 40 0.93 7.40 -4.22
C THR A 40 2.31 7.89 -4.68
N ASP A 41 3.24 7.97 -3.75
CA ASP A 41 4.65 8.25 -3.98
C ASP A 41 5.49 6.98 -4.16
N LEU A 42 4.93 5.79 -3.93
CA LEU A 42 5.61 4.49 -4.01
C LEU A 42 6.35 4.32 -5.33
N SER A 43 7.66 4.09 -5.27
CA SER A 43 8.42 3.66 -6.45
C SER A 43 8.00 2.27 -6.92
N HIS A 44 8.48 1.85 -8.09
CA HIS A 44 8.24 0.50 -8.58
C HIS A 44 8.72 -0.58 -7.59
N THR A 45 9.86 -0.36 -6.94
CA THR A 45 10.40 -1.28 -5.93
C THR A 45 9.57 -1.28 -4.67
N ASP A 46 9.11 -0.12 -4.20
CA ASP A 46 8.27 -0.03 -2.99
C ASP A 46 6.91 -0.69 -3.22
N ALA A 47 6.29 -0.44 -4.37
CA ALA A 47 5.04 -1.09 -4.75
C ALA A 47 5.20 -2.61 -4.85
N LYS A 48 6.34 -3.10 -5.38
CA LYS A 48 6.62 -4.54 -5.41
C LYS A 48 6.78 -5.11 -4.00
N ARG A 49 7.47 -4.40 -3.11
CA ARG A 49 7.67 -4.81 -1.71
C ARG A 49 6.33 -4.90 -0.97
N LEU A 50 5.51 -3.85 -1.06
CA LEU A 50 4.18 -3.79 -0.47
C LEU A 50 3.29 -4.98 -0.86
N ILE A 51 3.34 -5.41 -2.12
CA ILE A 51 2.50 -6.51 -2.61
C ILE A 51 3.08 -7.89 -2.25
N SER A 52 4.40 -8.00 -2.10
CA SER A 52 5.08 -9.24 -1.75
C SER A 52 5.18 -9.48 -0.24
N ASP A 53 4.99 -8.44 0.57
CA ASP A 53 4.95 -8.55 2.02
C ASP A 53 3.68 -9.27 2.51
N ARG A 54 3.68 -9.61 3.80
CA ARG A 54 2.57 -10.30 4.46
C ARG A 54 1.26 -9.54 4.26
N ILE A 55 0.19 -10.26 3.92
CA ILE A 55 -1.16 -9.70 3.92
C ILE A 55 -1.49 -9.24 5.34
N LEU A 56 -1.94 -7.99 5.47
CA LEU A 56 -2.43 -7.46 6.73
C LEU A 56 -3.83 -8.02 7.01
N ASP A 57 -4.04 -8.46 8.24
CA ASP A 57 -5.37 -8.85 8.73
C ASP A 57 -5.99 -7.76 9.62
N VAL A 58 -7.10 -8.08 10.28
CA VAL A 58 -7.82 -7.13 11.13
C VAL A 58 -7.06 -6.86 12.42
N ASP A 59 -6.39 -7.88 12.97
CA ASP A 59 -5.67 -7.75 14.24
C ASP A 59 -4.48 -6.81 14.06
N ASP A 60 -3.79 -6.88 12.90
CA ASP A 60 -2.74 -5.91 12.53
C ASP A 60 -3.21 -4.45 12.60
N VAL A 61 -4.45 -4.19 12.17
CA VAL A 61 -5.01 -2.82 12.18
C VAL A 61 -5.37 -2.38 13.60
N LEU A 62 -5.89 -3.30 14.42
CA LEU A 62 -6.23 -3.03 15.81
C LEU A 62 -4.98 -2.78 16.65
N ASP A 63 -3.96 -3.62 16.49
CA ASP A 63 -2.67 -3.49 17.19
C ASP A 63 -2.04 -2.12 16.93
N VAL A 64 -2.02 -1.68 15.66
CA VAL A 64 -1.50 -0.35 15.30
C VAL A 64 -2.37 0.76 15.88
N HIS A 65 -3.70 0.61 15.89
CA HIS A 65 -4.59 1.61 16.46
C HIS A 65 -4.40 1.77 17.97
N GLU A 66 -4.31 0.65 18.71
CA GLU A 66 -4.06 0.65 20.14
C GLU A 66 -2.71 1.30 20.44
N ALA A 67 -1.65 0.89 19.73
CA ALA A 67 -0.32 1.44 19.91
C ALA A 67 -0.26 2.96 19.61
N LEU A 68 -0.95 3.43 18.57
CA LEU A 68 -1.04 4.86 18.26
C LEU A 68 -1.70 5.70 19.36
N ASN A 69 -2.53 5.08 20.22
CA ASN A 69 -3.15 5.74 21.35
C ASN A 69 -2.29 5.69 22.63
N GLU A 70 -1.18 4.95 22.63
CA GLU A 70 -0.23 4.92 23.75
C GLU A 70 0.68 6.16 23.75
N GLU A 71 0.90 6.75 24.93
CA GLU A 71 1.82 7.88 25.07
C GLU A 71 3.25 7.46 24.71
N GLY A 72 3.89 8.22 23.82
CA GLY A 72 5.28 8.00 23.43
C GLY A 72 5.50 6.99 22.31
N PHE A 73 4.47 6.30 21.81
CA PHE A 73 4.61 5.36 20.69
C PHE A 73 5.19 6.02 19.44
N LEU A 74 4.65 7.19 19.04
CA LEU A 74 5.18 7.96 17.90
C LEU A 74 6.62 8.45 18.13
N MET A 75 7.02 8.67 19.39
CA MET A 75 8.39 9.07 19.72
C MET A 75 9.36 7.90 19.52
N GLY A 76 8.98 6.70 19.93
CA GLY A 76 9.76 5.48 19.72
C GLY A 76 9.92 5.10 18.24
N ILE A 77 8.86 5.26 17.43
CA ILE A 77 8.96 5.07 15.97
C ILE A 77 9.96 6.06 15.35
N ARG A 78 9.92 7.32 15.79
CA ARG A 78 10.80 8.36 15.26
C ARG A 78 12.26 8.03 15.54
N GLU A 79 12.60 7.55 16.73
CA GLU A 79 13.97 7.18 17.09
C GLU A 79 14.49 6.02 16.23
N GLN A 80 13.69 4.96 16.05
CA GLN A 80 14.06 3.82 15.21
C GLN A 80 14.24 4.19 13.73
N ALA A 81 13.45 5.14 13.22
CA ALA A 81 13.54 5.60 11.84
C ALA A 81 14.83 6.40 11.54
N TYR A 82 15.45 7.03 12.55
CA TYR A 82 16.68 7.80 12.39
C TYR A 82 17.95 7.00 12.70
N GLU A 83 17.88 5.93 13.50
CA GLU A 83 19.03 5.05 13.78
C GLU A 83 19.30 4.03 12.67
N GLY A 84 18.36 3.84 11.74
CA GLY A 84 18.49 2.94 10.59
C GLY A 84 18.88 3.60 9.26
N ALA A 85 19.27 4.89 9.25
CA ALA A 85 19.61 5.68 8.06
C ALA A 85 21.11 5.92 7.89
#